data_AF-A0A366BZW5-F1
#
_entry.id   AF-A0A366BZW5-F1
#
_cell.length_a   1.000
_cell.length_b   1.000
_cell.length_c   1.000
_cell.angle_alpha   90.00
_cell.angle_beta   90.00
_cell.angle_gamma   90.00
#
_symmetry.space_group_name_H-M   'P 1'
#
loop_
_entity.id
_entity.type
_entity.pdbx_description
1 polymer ?
#
loop_
_entity_poly.entity_id
_entity_poly.type
_entity_poly.pdbx_seq_one_letter_code
_entity_poly.pdbx_strand_id
1 'polypeptide(L)' 'MHAMRPEAGDAAWELYDLVLADLARRPGTVIGATEVLRPDGVRAPLEAPPLVRLGRLLDPHLCRGD' A
#
# COMPACT_ATOMS: atom_id res chain seq x y z
N MET A 1 -12.14 -3.13 16.02
CA MET A 1 -12.30 -2.69 14.62
C MET A 1 -12.94 -1.31 14.64
N HIS A 2 -12.24 -0.25 14.28
CA HIS A 2 -12.85 1.08 14.15
C HIS A 2 -13.51 1.14 12.78
N ALA A 3 -14.84 1.27 12.73
CA ALA A 3 -15.53 1.55 11.48
C ALA A 3 -15.08 2.93 10.99
N MET A 4 -14.50 2.99 9.79
CA MET A 4 -14.22 4.26 9.15
C MET A 4 -15.53 4.98 8.88
N ARG A 5 -15.58 6.28 9.20
CA ARG A 5 -16.65 7.15 8.74
C ARG A 5 -16.62 7.19 7.20
N PRO A 6 -17.76 7.33 6.49
CA PRO A 6 -17.79 7.37 5.03
C PRO A 6 -16.81 8.40 4.44
N GLU A 7 -16.70 9.56 5.09
CA GLU A 7 -15.84 10.68 4.69
C GLU A 7 -14.34 10.35 4.86
N ALA A 8 -14.01 9.37 5.71
CA ALA A 8 -12.64 8.88 5.86
C ALA A 8 -12.23 7.94 4.72
N GLY A 9 -13.18 7.45 3.92
CA GLY A 9 -12.93 6.62 2.74
C GLY A 9 -12.11 7.34 1.69
N ASP A 10 -12.52 8.55 1.32
CA ASP A 10 -11.84 9.36 0.30
C ASP A 10 -10.43 9.76 0.75
N ALA A 11 -10.29 10.23 2.00
CA ALA A 11 -8.99 10.58 2.57
C ALA A 11 -8.02 9.38 2.62
N ALA A 12 -8.53 8.16 2.82
CA ALA A 12 -7.70 6.97 2.80
C ALA A 12 -7.17 6.63 1.39
N TRP A 13 -7.97 6.88 0.35
CA TRP A 13 -7.53 6.72 -1.04
C TRP A 13 -6.54 7.81 -1.44
N GLU A 14 -6.78 9.07 -1.06
CA GLU A 14 -5.80 10.14 -1.29
C GLU A 14 -4.45 9.85 -0.62
N LEU A 15 -4.48 9.39 0.64
CA LEU A 15 -3.26 8.97 1.33
C LEU A 15 -2.57 7.81 0.61
N TYR A 16 -3.34 6.83 0.11
CA TYR A 16 -2.80 5.71 -0.63
C TYR A 16 -2.09 6.16 -1.91
N ASP A 17 -2.70 7.06 -2.68
CA ASP A 17 -2.12 7.61 -3.91
C ASP A 17 -0.84 8.40 -3.63
N LEU A 18 -0.83 9.21 -2.56
CA LEU A 18 0.36 9.96 -2.14
C LEU A 18 1.53 9.04 -1.78
N VAL A 19 1.26 7.93 -1.09
CA VAL A 19 2.30 6.95 -0.73
C VAL A 19 2.79 6.20 -1.96
N LEU A 20 1.91 5.81 -2.90
CA LEU A 20 2.35 5.21 -4.16
C LEU A 20 3.23 6.17 -4.97
N ALA A 21 2.85 7.45 -5.04
CA ALA A 21 3.65 8.47 -5.72
C ALA A 21 5.02 8.66 -5.05
N ASP A 22 5.12 8.55 -3.73
CA ASP A 22 6.41 8.56 -3.04
C ASP A 22 7.25 7.32 -3.33
N LEU A 23 6.63 6.13 -3.26
CA LEU A 23 7.29 4.85 -3.54
C LEU A 23 7.82 4.78 -4.99
N ALA A 24 7.08 5.32 -5.96
CA ALA A 24 7.49 5.38 -7.35
C ALA A 24 8.81 6.14 -7.58
N ARG A 25 9.15 7.07 -6.67
CA ARG A 25 10.42 7.83 -6.72
C ARG A 25 11.59 7.08 -6.11
N ARG A 26 11.35 5.96 -5.41
CA ARG A 26 12.41 5.21 -4.72
C ARG A 26 13.09 4.22 -5.69
N PRO A 27 14.41 4.31 -5.89
CA PRO A 27 15.13 3.38 -6.76
C PRO A 27 14.90 1.92 -6.38
N GLY A 28 14.67 1.06 -7.36
CA GLY A 28 14.40 -0.36 -7.15
C GLY A 28 12.96 -0.70 -6.75
N THR A 29 12.05 0.28 -6.70
CA THR A 29 10.62 0.04 -6.52
C THR A 29 9.94 -0.07 -7.89
N VAL A 30 9.11 -1.09 -8.08
CA VAL A 30 8.28 -1.28 -9.28
C VAL A 30 6.83 -1.39 -8.85
N ILE A 31 5.99 -0.48 -9.33
CA ILE A 31 4.54 -0.49 -9.06
C ILE A 31 3.85 -1.14 -10.27
N GLY A 32 3.25 -2.30 -10.06
CA GLY A 32 2.40 -2.99 -11.02
C GLY A 32 0.91 -2.75 -10.78
N ALA A 33 0.07 -3.34 -11.62
CA ALA A 33 -1.38 -3.19 -11.52
C ALA A 33 -1.97 -3.85 -10.25
N THR A 34 -1.37 -4.96 -9.81
CA THR A 34 -1.87 -5.78 -8.70
C THR A 34 -0.88 -5.90 -7.54
N GLU A 35 0.36 -5.42 -7.69
CA GLU A 35 1.40 -5.54 -6.66
C GLU A 35 2.47 -4.45 -6.77
N VAL A 36 3.19 -4.19 -5.67
CA VAL A 36 4.41 -3.39 -5.64
C VAL A 36 5.59 -4.29 -5.28
N LEU A 37 6.61 -4.30 -6.14
CA LEU A 37 7.92 -4.89 -5.82
C LEU A 37 8.80 -3.81 -5.19
N ARG A 38 9.33 -4.10 -4.01
CA ARG A 38 10.21 -3.21 -3.25
C ARG A 38 11.69 -3.52 -3.51
N PRO A 39 12.62 -2.59 -3.21
CA PRO A 39 14.06 -2.79 -3.42
C PRO A 39 14.66 -3.94 -2.61
N ASP A 40 14.01 -4.34 -1.51
CA ASP A 40 14.37 -5.50 -0.68
C ASP A 40 13.86 -6.83 -1.24
N GLY A 41 13.22 -6.83 -2.42
CA GLY A 41 12.69 -8.01 -3.09
C GLY A 41 11.30 -8.43 -2.61
N VAL A 42 10.70 -7.72 -1.64
CA VAL A 42 9.36 -8.02 -1.13
C VAL A 42 8.29 -7.57 -2.14
N ARG A 43 7.28 -8.42 -2.33
CA ARG A 43 6.09 -8.13 -3.14
C ARG A 43 4.90 -7.88 -2.23
N ALA A 44 4.27 -6.72 -2.39
CA ALA A 44 3.10 -6.30 -1.62
C ALA A 44 1.86 -6.28 -2.53
N PRO A 45 0.85 -7.12 -2.29
CA PRO A 45 -0.36 -7.16 -3.12
C PRO A 45 -1.25 -5.94 -2.88
N LEU A 46 -1.84 -5.43 -3.97
CA LEU A 46 -2.75 -4.28 -4.02
C LEU A 46 -4.22 -4.71 -4.04
N GLU A 47 -4.56 -5.85 -3.47
CA GLU A 47 -5.93 -6.36 -3.38
C GLU A 47 -6.42 -6.31 -1.93
N ALA A 48 -6.80 -5.10 -1.45
CA ALA A 48 -7.39 -4.84 -0.13
C ALA A 48 -7.90 -3.40 -0.04
N PRO A 49 -8.66 -2.96 0.99
CA PRO A 49 -8.94 -1.54 1.21
C PRO A 49 -7.66 -0.69 1.38
N PRO A 50 -7.67 0.62 1.05
CA PRO A 50 -6.46 1.46 0.92
C PRO A 50 -5.55 1.45 2.16
N LEU A 51 -6.10 1.56 3.37
CA LEU A 51 -5.29 1.52 4.59
C LEU A 51 -4.65 0.15 4.85
N VAL A 52 -5.30 -0.95 4.44
CA VAL A 52 -4.74 -2.30 4.53
C VAL A 52 -3.58 -2.46 3.53
N ARG A 53 -3.75 -1.95 2.29
CA ARG A 53 -2.66 -1.89 1.31
C ARG A 53 -1.48 -1.10 1.85
N LEU A 54 -1.73 0.05 2.47
CA LEU A 54 -0.68 0.88 3.08
C LEU A 54 0.06 0.16 4.20
N GLY A 55 -0.66 -0.52 5.10
CA GLY A 55 -0.03 -1.33 6.15
C GLY A 55 0.94 -2.35 5.58
N ARG A 56 0.55 -3.06 4.50
CA ARG A 56 1.42 -4.02 3.81
C ARG A 56 2.65 -3.35 3.17
N LEU A 57 2.49 -2.17 2.57
CA LEU A 57 3.60 -1.46 1.92
C LEU A 57 4.62 -0.91 2.92
N LEU A 58 4.18 -0.50 4.10
CA LEU A 58 5.01 0.16 5.12
C LEU A 58 5.64 -0.81 6.12
N ASP A 59 5.06 -2.01 6.29
CA ASP A 59 5.59 -3.04 7.19
C ASP A 59 6.01 -4.30 6.41
N PRO A 60 7.32 -4.61 6.32
CA PRO A 60 7.81 -5.83 5.66
C PRO A 60 7.27 -7.12 6.27
N HIS A 61 6.82 -7.11 7.54
CA HIS A 61 6.24 -8.29 8.20
C HIS A 61 4.75 -8.50 7.87
N LEU A 62 4.05 -7.48 7.38
CA LEU A 62 2.65 -7.57 6.96
C LEU A 62 2.48 -8.03 5.51
N CYS A 63 3.56 -8.10 4.73
CA CYS A 63 3.55 -8.62 3.35
C CYS A 63 3.37 -10.15 3.27
N ARG A 64 3.40 -10.88 4.39
CA ARG A 64 3.19 -12.32 4.38
C ARG A 64 1.68 -12.59 4.43
N GLY A 65 1.10 -12.88 3.27
CA GLY A 65 -0.23 -13.49 3.20
C GLY A 65 -0.11 -14.95 3.61
N ASP A 66 -0.64 -15.28 4.79
CA ASP A 66 -1.19 -16.62 5.07
C ASP A 66 -2.65 -16.65 4.59
#